data_AF-A0A815EJG6-F1
#
_entry.id   AF-A0A815EJG6-F1
#
_cell.length_a   1.000
_cell.length_b   1.000
_cell.length_c   1.000
_cell.angle_alpha   90.00
_cell.angle_beta   90.00
_cell.angle_gamma   90.00
#
_symmetry.space_group_name_H-M   'P 1'
#
loop_
_entity.id
_entity.type
_entity.pdbx_description
1 polymer ?
#
loop_
_entity_poly.entity_id
_entity_poly.type
_entity_poly.pdbx_seq_one_letter_code
_entity_poly.pdbx_strand_id
1 'polypeptide(L)'
;MFMERIDANFRSYFILLCAGQWFGMQLSHIVTVITLVTAILSVVLRHTIDPSAAALSITYCIIVTNLFQWAVRQSAEAENLMTNTERIHEYGELVPESNENNSKTKVLVQPPDDWCSRGIIEFKDYRFRYRPELDPALKSINLRVESKEKIGVIGRTGFSFTLKMKS
;
A
#
# COMPACT_ATOMS: atom_id res chain seq x y z
N MET A 1 16.01 8.78 15.61
CA MET A 1 15.50 8.15 14.37
C MET A 1 14.28 7.23 14.58
N PHE A 2 14.33 6.16 15.39
CA PHE A 2 13.14 5.29 15.58
C PHE A 2 12.01 5.97 16.35
N MET A 3 12.33 6.58 17.51
CA MET A 3 11.34 7.32 18.31
C MET A 3 10.70 8.46 17.52
N GLU A 4 11.48 9.24 16.77
CA GLU A 4 10.94 10.32 15.92
C GLU A 4 9.92 9.82 14.88
N ARG A 5 10.08 8.60 14.37
CA ARG A 5 9.11 8.00 13.44
C ARG A 5 7.83 7.57 14.14
N ILE A 6 7.94 7.05 15.37
CA ILE A 6 6.78 6.74 16.21
C ILE A 6 6.03 8.02 16.54
N ASP A 7 6.73 9.06 16.98
CA ASP A 7 6.14 10.34 17.35
C ASP A 7 5.42 10.99 16.16
N ALA A 8 6.01 10.92 14.95
CA ALA A 8 5.39 11.43 13.74
C ALA A 8 4.09 10.68 13.39
N ASN A 9 4.07 9.35 13.50
CA ASN A 9 2.87 8.55 13.27
C ASN A 9 1.80 8.87 14.32
N PHE A 10 2.19 8.86 15.59
CA PHE A 10 1.29 9.10 16.71
C PHE A 10 0.65 10.49 16.64
N ARG A 11 1.41 11.50 16.20
CA ARG A 11 0.88 12.85 15.98
C ARG A 11 -0.24 12.86 14.93
N SER A 12 -0.05 12.18 13.81
CA SER A 12 -1.08 12.08 12.76
C SER A 12 -2.31 11.32 13.26
N TYR A 13 -2.11 10.22 13.99
CA TYR A 13 -3.21 9.45 14.59
C TYR A 13 -3.98 10.27 15.62
N PHE A 14 -3.29 11.01 16.48
CA PHE A 14 -3.91 11.88 17.46
C PHE A 14 -4.76 12.99 16.81
N ILE A 15 -4.25 13.62 15.75
CA ILE A 15 -5.01 14.63 14.99
C ILE A 15 -6.29 14.02 14.39
N LEU A 16 -6.22 12.79 13.87
CA LEU A 16 -7.40 12.07 13.36
C LEU A 16 -8.46 11.85 14.46
N LEU A 17 -8.03 11.42 15.65
CA LEU A 17 -8.93 11.27 16.80
C LEU A 17 -9.55 12.60 17.23
N CYS A 18 -8.75 13.66 17.33
CA CYS A 18 -9.22 15.01 17.66
C CYS A 18 -10.24 15.52 16.63
N ALA A 19 -9.98 15.31 15.33
CA ALA A 19 -10.91 15.68 14.27
C ALA A 19 -12.25 14.92 14.38
N GLY A 20 -12.19 13.61 14.69
CA GLY A 20 -13.38 12.80 14.91
C GLY A 20 -14.22 13.26 16.12
N GLN A 21 -13.58 13.69 17.20
CA GLN A 21 -14.27 14.25 18.37
C GLN A 21 -14.83 15.65 18.09
N TRP A 22 -14.07 16.50 17.40
CA TRP A 22 -14.52 17.83 16.99
C TRP A 22 -15.77 17.76 16.13
N PHE A 23 -15.77 16.89 15.11
CA PHE A 23 -16.92 16.64 14.26
C PHE A 23 -18.13 16.14 15.06
N GLY A 24 -17.90 15.23 16.01
CA GLY A 24 -18.94 14.73 16.92
C GLY A 24 -19.59 15.86 17.72
N MET A 25 -18.78 16.76 18.31
CA MET A 25 -19.30 17.91 19.07
C MET A 25 -20.16 18.82 18.19
N GLN A 26 -19.72 19.12 16.96
CA GLN A 26 -20.49 19.96 16.03
C GLN A 26 -21.85 19.35 15.68
N LEU A 27 -21.90 18.04 15.43
CA LEU A 27 -23.16 17.32 15.21
C LEU A 27 -24.07 17.36 16.43
N SER A 28 -23.51 17.17 17.64
CA SER A 28 -24.28 17.28 18.88
C SER A 28 -24.88 18.66 19.07
N HIS A 29 -24.16 19.74 18.74
CA HIS A 29 -24.70 21.10 18.78
C HIS A 29 -25.93 21.27 17.88
N ILE A 30 -25.87 20.76 16.65
CA ILE A 30 -27.00 20.83 15.70
C ILE A 30 -28.21 20.07 16.24
N VAL A 31 -28.01 18.87 16.77
CA VAL A 31 -29.09 18.05 17.34
C VAL A 31 -29.73 18.71 18.54
N THR A 32 -28.94 19.31 19.43
CA THR A 32 -29.46 20.04 20.60
C THR A 32 -30.33 21.21 20.16
N VAL A 33 -29.92 21.97 19.14
CA VAL A 33 -30.75 23.07 18.60
C VAL A 33 -32.05 22.54 18.00
N ILE A 34 -31.99 21.48 17.19
CA ILE A 34 -33.20 20.85 16.62
C ILE A 34 -34.13 20.36 17.73
N THR A 35 -33.58 19.70 18.75
CA THR A 35 -34.35 19.16 19.88
C THR A 35 -35.02 20.27 20.68
N LEU A 36 -34.32 21.39 20.90
CA LEU A 36 -34.88 22.57 21.56
C LEU A 36 -36.07 23.14 20.78
N VAL A 37 -35.93 23.28 19.46
CA VAL A 37 -37.01 23.76 18.58
C VAL A 37 -38.21 22.80 18.61
N THR A 38 -37.96 21.49 18.48
CA THR A 38 -39.02 20.47 18.53
C THR A 38 -39.73 20.47 19.90
N ALA A 39 -39.00 20.66 21.00
CA ALA A 39 -39.60 20.77 22.33
C ALA A 39 -40.50 22.00 22.46
N ILE A 40 -40.07 23.16 21.98
CA ILE A 40 -40.90 24.39 21.97
C ILE A 40 -42.16 24.19 21.13
N LEU A 41 -42.02 23.66 19.92
CA LEU A 41 -43.16 23.37 19.03
C LEU A 41 -44.14 22.37 19.67
N SER A 42 -43.64 21.33 20.34
CA SER A 42 -44.49 20.34 21.03
C SER A 42 -45.35 20.97 22.12
N VAL A 43 -44.83 21.98 22.84
CA VAL A 43 -45.58 22.71 23.87
C VAL A 43 -46.63 23.63 23.23
N VAL A 44 -46.28 24.35 22.16
CA VAL A 44 -47.19 25.28 21.46
C VAL A 44 -48.34 24.51 20.79
N LEU A 45 -48.04 23.38 20.14
CA LEU A 45 -48.99 22.55 19.40
C LEU A 45 -49.55 21.39 20.21
N ARG A 46 -49.52 21.47 21.55
CA ARG A 46 -49.94 20.38 22.46
C ARG A 46 -51.37 19.84 22.25
N HIS A 47 -52.23 20.62 21.59
CA HIS A 47 -53.63 20.27 21.32
C HIS A 47 -53.86 19.74 19.89
N THR A 48 -52.86 19.83 19.02
CA THR A 48 -52.93 19.49 17.59
C THR A 48 -52.03 18.33 17.21
N ILE A 49 -50.96 18.08 17.96
CA ILE A 49 -49.99 17.02 17.68
C ILE A 49 -50.08 15.94 18.77
N ASP A 50 -50.01 14.68 18.34
CA ASP A 50 -49.88 13.56 19.26
C ASP A 50 -48.51 13.59 19.97
N PRO A 51 -48.46 13.65 21.32
CA PRO A 51 -47.21 13.69 22.08
C PRO A 51 -46.27 12.51 21.76
N SER A 52 -46.82 11.36 21.38
CA SER A 52 -46.03 10.18 21.01
C SER A 52 -45.24 10.40 19.71
N ALA A 53 -45.84 11.03 18.71
CA ALA A 53 -45.18 11.34 17.44
C ALA A 53 -44.04 12.36 17.62
N ALA A 54 -44.25 13.38 18.47
CA ALA A 54 -43.22 14.35 18.81
C ALA A 54 -42.02 13.68 19.52
N ALA A 55 -42.28 12.82 20.52
CA ALA A 55 -41.23 12.09 21.22
C ALA A 55 -40.44 11.12 20.31
N LEU A 56 -41.13 10.45 19.38
CA LEU A 56 -40.50 9.60 18.37
C LEU A 56 -39.57 10.40 17.46
N SER A 57 -39.98 11.58 17.00
CA SER A 57 -39.14 12.43 16.15
C SER A 57 -37.83 12.85 16.81
N ILE A 58 -37.87 13.22 18.10
CA ILE A 58 -36.70 13.57 18.90
C ILE A 58 -35.78 12.36 19.05
N THR A 59 -36.37 11.21 19.39
CA THR A 59 -35.63 9.95 19.56
C THR A 59 -34.90 9.57 18.26
N TYR A 60 -35.56 9.68 17.11
CA TYR A 60 -34.94 9.40 15.83
C TYR A 60 -33.81 10.38 15.48
N CYS A 61 -33.96 11.68 15.76
CA CYS A 61 -32.89 12.65 15.54
C CYS A 61 -31.61 12.28 16.31
N ILE A 62 -31.75 11.85 17.56
CA ILE A 62 -30.62 11.42 18.39
C ILE A 62 -29.99 10.14 17.83
N ILE A 63 -30.80 9.13 17.49
CA ILE A 63 -30.30 7.84 16.98
C ILE A 63 -29.56 8.02 15.66
N VAL A 64 -30.15 8.74 14.70
CA VAL A 64 -29.56 8.98 13.37
C VAL A 64 -28.23 9.72 13.50
N THR A 65 -28.12 10.66 14.43
CA THR A 65 -26.87 11.42 14.62
C THR A 65 -25.75 10.54 15.17
N ASN A 66 -26.04 9.67 16.13
CA ASN A 66 -25.06 8.71 16.64
C ASN A 66 -24.62 7.75 15.52
N LEU A 67 -25.56 7.25 14.72
CA LEU A 67 -25.25 6.39 13.58
C LEU A 67 -24.37 7.10 12.55
N PHE A 68 -24.65 8.37 12.27
CA PHE A 68 -23.87 9.15 11.32
C PHE A 68 -22.44 9.40 11.80
N GLN A 69 -22.25 9.72 13.09
CA GLN A 69 -20.91 9.82 13.69
C GLN A 69 -20.12 8.52 13.56
N TRP A 70 -20.77 7.37 13.82
CA TRP A 70 -20.16 6.06 13.66
C TRP A 70 -19.84 5.75 12.18
N ALA A 71 -20.76 6.04 11.26
CA ALA A 71 -20.58 5.79 9.83
C ALA A 71 -19.40 6.58 9.24
N VAL A 72 -19.24 7.85 9.63
CA VAL A 72 -18.10 8.66 9.19
C VAL A 72 -16.78 8.08 9.69
N ARG A 73 -16.73 7.59 10.94
CA ARG A 73 -15.54 6.90 11.48
C ARG A 73 -15.23 5.63 10.70
N GLN A 74 -16.23 4.80 10.43
CA GLN A 74 -16.03 3.59 9.61
C GLN A 74 -15.57 3.90 8.18
N SER A 75 -16.06 4.98 7.58
CA SER A 75 -15.61 5.40 6.25
C SER A 75 -14.12 5.76 6.25
N ALA A 76 -13.65 6.49 7.26
CA ALA A 76 -12.24 6.84 7.40
C ALA A 76 -11.35 5.61 7.63
N GLU A 77 -11.82 4.64 8.41
CA GLU A 77 -11.12 3.35 8.59
C GLU A 77 -11.03 2.56 7.28
N ALA A 78 -12.12 2.51 6.51
CA ALA A 78 -12.15 1.83 5.22
C ALA A 78 -11.16 2.43 4.22
N GLU A 79 -11.07 3.76 4.15
CA GLU A 79 -10.09 4.47 3.31
C GLU A 79 -8.64 4.13 3.70
N ASN A 80 -8.37 4.09 5.01
CA ASN A 80 -7.05 3.72 5.53
C ASN A 80 -6.67 2.27 5.13
N LEU A 81 -7.64 1.35 5.22
CA LEU A 81 -7.43 -0.05 4.80
C LEU A 81 -7.25 -0.17 3.27
N MET A 82 -7.96 0.62 2.47
CA MET A 82 -7.83 0.59 1.01
C MET A 82 -6.43 0.98 0.51
N THR A 83 -5.72 1.85 1.23
CA THR A 83 -4.32 2.19 0.90
C THR A 83 -3.41 0.96 0.88
N ASN A 84 -3.65 -0.03 1.75
CA ASN A 84 -2.88 -1.27 1.76
C ASN A 84 -3.22 -2.17 0.57
N THR A 85 -4.51 -2.25 0.23
CA THR A 85 -4.98 -3.00 -0.94
C THR A 85 -4.40 -2.44 -2.23
N GLU A 86 -4.37 -1.11 -2.37
CA GLU A 86 -3.75 -0.43 -3.52
C GLU A 86 -2.27 -0.81 -3.67
N ARG A 87 -1.50 -0.79 -2.56
CA ARG A 87 -0.09 -1.21 -2.59
C ARG A 87 0.09 -2.67 -2.99
N ILE A 88 -0.75 -3.57 -2.47
CA ILE A 88 -0.69 -4.99 -2.82
C ILE A 88 -1.00 -5.17 -4.31
N HIS A 89 -1.99 -4.44 -4.82
CA HIS A 89 -2.33 -4.44 -6.22
C HIS A 89 -1.16 -3.93 -7.09
N GLU A 90 -0.54 -2.81 -6.70
CA GLU A 90 0.65 -2.26 -7.37
C GLU A 90 1.79 -3.29 -7.43
N TYR A 91 2.06 -4.00 -6.33
CA TYR A 91 3.06 -5.07 -6.32
C TYR A 91 2.70 -6.25 -7.23
N GLY A 92 1.41 -6.53 -7.40
CA GLY A 92 0.92 -7.57 -8.31
C GLY A 92 1.04 -7.22 -9.79
N GLU A 93 1.09 -5.92 -10.12
CA GLU A 93 1.22 -5.42 -11.49
C GLU A 93 2.67 -5.12 -11.92
N LEU A 94 3.63 -5.27 -11.00
CA LEU A 94 5.05 -5.09 -11.33
C LEU A 94 5.48 -6.03 -12.46
N VAL A 95 6.32 -5.51 -13.36
CA VAL A 95 6.92 -6.31 -14.43
C VAL A 95 7.74 -7.44 -13.79
N PRO A 96 7.40 -8.71 -14.03
CA PRO A 96 8.13 -9.82 -13.44
C PRO A 96 9.59 -9.82 -13.90
N GLU A 97 10.52 -10.13 -12.99
CA GLU A 97 11.96 -10.18 -13.28
C GLU A 97 12.31 -11.21 -14.36
N SER A 98 11.46 -12.23 -14.50
CA SER A 98 11.49 -13.22 -15.59
C SER A 98 10.32 -12.98 -16.52
N ASN A 99 10.58 -12.95 -17.82
CA ASN A 99 9.57 -12.76 -18.85
C ASN A 99 8.72 -14.03 -19.02
N GLU A 100 8.03 -14.49 -17.97
CA GLU A 100 7.14 -15.65 -18.01
C GLU A 100 5.88 -15.34 -18.85
N ASN A 101 5.56 -14.06 -19.07
CA ASN A 101 4.49 -13.65 -19.99
C ASN A 101 4.91 -13.61 -21.47
N ASN A 102 6.20 -13.78 -21.78
CA ASN A 102 6.65 -14.14 -23.13
C ASN A 102 6.56 -15.67 -23.40
N SER A 103 5.97 -16.44 -22.48
CA SER A 103 5.76 -17.90 -22.62
C SER A 103 4.55 -18.28 -23.48
N LYS A 104 3.82 -17.32 -24.06
CA LYS A 104 2.89 -17.65 -25.17
C LYS A 104 3.62 -17.85 -26.49
N THR A 105 4.90 -17.50 -26.60
CA THR A 105 5.67 -17.66 -27.86
C THR A 105 7.10 -18.18 -27.68
N LYS A 106 7.68 -18.14 -26.48
CA LYS A 106 8.89 -18.93 -26.19
C LYS A 106 8.49 -20.26 -25.58
N VAL A 107 8.60 -21.31 -26.40
CA VAL A 107 8.90 -22.66 -25.94
C VAL A 107 9.89 -22.53 -24.78
N LEU A 108 9.51 -22.98 -23.58
CA LEU A 108 10.48 -23.33 -22.55
C LEU A 108 11.41 -24.33 -23.22
N VAL A 109 12.54 -23.84 -23.76
CA VAL A 109 13.57 -24.71 -24.30
C VAL A 109 14.08 -25.45 -23.08
N GLN A 110 13.50 -26.62 -22.83
CA GLN A 110 14.00 -27.50 -21.80
C GLN A 110 15.45 -27.76 -22.20
N PRO A 111 16.40 -27.36 -21.35
CA PRO A 111 17.78 -27.68 -21.63
C PRO A 111 17.88 -29.21 -21.77
N PRO A 112 18.72 -29.73 -22.68
CA PRO A 112 18.92 -31.17 -22.83
C PRO A 112 19.26 -31.83 -21.49
N ASP A 113 19.01 -33.13 -21.32
CA ASP A 113 19.35 -33.85 -20.09
C ASP A 113 20.85 -33.74 -19.74
N ASP A 114 21.70 -33.53 -20.75
CA ASP A 114 23.15 -33.28 -20.63
C ASP A 114 23.53 -31.80 -20.38
N TRP A 115 22.57 -30.96 -20.02
CA TRP A 115 22.83 -29.55 -19.74
C TRP A 115 23.71 -29.39 -18.51
N CYS A 116 24.75 -28.57 -18.66
CA CYS A 116 25.84 -28.40 -17.70
C CYS A 116 26.77 -29.61 -17.47
N SER A 117 26.72 -30.69 -18.25
CA SER A 117 27.63 -31.85 -18.08
C SER A 117 29.12 -31.50 -18.18
N ARG A 118 29.48 -30.46 -18.94
CA ARG A 118 30.88 -30.00 -19.11
C ARG A 118 31.23 -28.76 -18.30
N GLY A 119 30.26 -28.00 -17.78
CA GLY A 119 30.51 -26.80 -16.97
C GLY A 119 31.36 -25.70 -17.64
N ILE A 120 31.35 -25.63 -18.98
CA ILE A 120 32.09 -24.60 -19.74
C ILE A 120 31.25 -23.31 -19.75
N ILE A 121 31.85 -22.18 -19.38
CA ILE A 121 31.19 -20.87 -19.35
C ILE A 121 31.89 -19.93 -20.33
N GLU A 122 31.15 -19.35 -21.26
CA GLU A 122 31.68 -18.44 -22.27
C GLU A 122 30.89 -17.12 -22.27
N PHE A 123 31.58 -16.03 -21.95
CA PHE A 123 31.09 -14.66 -22.10
C PHE A 123 31.59 -14.10 -23.43
N LYS A 124 30.67 -13.66 -24.29
CA LYS A 124 30.98 -12.96 -25.56
C LYS A 124 30.37 -11.57 -25.54
N ASP A 125 31.20 -10.54 -25.69
CA ASP A 125 30.81 -9.13 -25.66
C ASP A 125 29.80 -8.79 -24.54
N TYR A 126 30.01 -9.37 -23.36
CA TYR A 126 29.05 -9.27 -22.27
C TYR A 126 29.05 -7.85 -21.68
N ARG A 127 27.85 -7.27 -21.56
CA ARG A 127 27.61 -5.94 -20.99
C ARG A 127 26.57 -6.05 -19.87
N PHE A 128 26.83 -5.38 -18.76
CA PHE A 128 25.92 -5.34 -17.62
C PHE A 128 25.71 -3.90 -17.15
N ARG A 129 24.48 -3.60 -16.73
CA ARG A 129 24.04 -2.27 -16.29
C ARG A 129 22.98 -2.43 -15.21
N TYR A 130 23.09 -1.68 -14.11
CA TYR A 130 22.14 -1.76 -12.99
C TYR A 130 20.79 -1.07 -13.27
N ARG A 131 20.79 0.01 -14.03
CA ARG A 131 19.58 0.75 -14.43
C ARG A 131 19.67 1.17 -15.89
N PRO A 132 18.59 1.08 -16.68
CA PRO A 132 18.64 1.31 -18.12
C PRO A 132 19.17 2.70 -18.51
N GLU A 133 19.00 3.72 -17.66
CA GLU A 133 19.46 5.09 -17.90
C GLU A 133 20.94 5.35 -17.57
N LEU A 134 21.63 4.44 -16.88
CA LEU A 134 23.04 4.62 -16.51
C LEU A 134 24.01 4.04 -17.55
N ASP A 135 25.27 4.45 -17.52
CA ASP A 135 26.30 3.77 -18.29
C ASP A 135 26.49 2.30 -17.84
N PRO A 136 26.87 1.40 -18.77
CA PRO A 136 27.13 0.01 -18.41
C PRO A 136 28.30 -0.08 -17.42
N ALA A 137 28.07 -0.80 -16.33
CA ALA A 137 29.06 -1.06 -15.30
C ALA A 137 30.11 -2.08 -15.75
N LEU A 138 29.71 -3.06 -16.58
CA LEU A 138 30.62 -3.96 -17.28
C LEU A 138 30.49 -3.72 -18.78
N LYS A 139 31.62 -3.53 -19.46
CA LYS A 139 31.70 -3.23 -20.89
C LYS A 139 32.55 -4.29 -21.60
N SER A 140 31.95 -4.98 -22.57
CA SER A 140 32.62 -5.87 -23.53
C SER A 140 33.55 -6.92 -22.91
N ILE A 141 33.03 -7.69 -21.94
CA ILE A 141 33.75 -8.82 -21.36
C ILE A 141 33.73 -9.99 -22.33
N ASN A 142 34.92 -10.47 -22.69
CA ASN A 142 35.13 -11.71 -23.45
C ASN A 142 35.99 -12.64 -22.60
N LEU A 143 35.39 -13.71 -22.06
CA LEU A 143 36.05 -14.66 -21.17
C LEU A 143 35.50 -16.06 -21.46
N ARG A 144 36.38 -17.06 -21.53
CA ARG A 144 36.00 -18.46 -21.63
C ARG A 144 36.66 -19.23 -20.49
N VAL A 145 35.85 -19.97 -19.75
CA VAL A 145 36.23 -20.79 -18.61
C VAL A 145 36.04 -22.25 -19.01
N GLU A 146 37.12 -23.01 -18.98
CA GLU A 146 37.09 -24.41 -19.37
C GLU A 146 36.58 -25.30 -18.24
N SER A 147 36.23 -26.54 -18.61
CA SER A 147 35.77 -27.54 -17.65
C SER A 147 36.82 -27.78 -16.56
N LYS A 148 36.39 -27.82 -15.29
CA LYS A 148 37.24 -28.07 -14.11
C LYS A 148 38.32 -27.01 -13.86
N GLU A 149 38.20 -25.83 -14.46
CA GLU A 149 39.09 -24.70 -14.23
C GLU A 149 38.69 -23.93 -12.95
N LYS A 150 39.67 -23.56 -12.12
CA LYS A 150 39.46 -22.70 -10.94
C LYS A 150 39.92 -21.29 -11.26
N ILE A 151 38.98 -20.34 -11.31
CA ILE A 151 39.28 -18.93 -11.58
C ILE A 151 39.08 -18.10 -10.31
N GLY A 152 40.08 -17.29 -9.98
CA GLY A 152 39.99 -16.28 -8.93
C GLY A 152 39.65 -14.92 -9.52
N VAL A 153 38.58 -14.29 -9.03
CA VAL A 153 38.23 -12.91 -9.40
C VAL A 153 38.80 -11.96 -8.34
N ILE A 154 39.65 -11.03 -8.77
CA ILE A 154 40.27 -10.00 -7.93
C ILE A 154 39.91 -8.62 -8.46
N GLY A 155 39.53 -7.70 -7.57
CA GLY A 155 39.14 -6.34 -7.92
C GLY A 155 39.25 -5.38 -6.73
N ARG A 156 39.39 -4.09 -7.01
CA ARG A 156 39.35 -3.02 -5.99
C ARG A 156 37.93 -2.90 -5.43
N THR A 157 37.78 -2.55 -4.16
CA THR A 157 36.48 -2.32 -3.50
C THR A 157 35.64 -1.34 -4.34
N GLY A 158 34.48 -1.79 -4.82
CA GLY A 158 33.60 -1.01 -5.71
C GLY A 158 33.64 -1.38 -7.20
N PHE A 159 34.52 -2.28 -7.63
CA PHE A 159 34.45 -2.84 -8.99
C PHE A 159 33.26 -3.82 -9.07
N SER A 160 32.42 -3.66 -10.10
CA SER A 160 31.09 -4.27 -10.25
C SER A 160 31.06 -5.81 -10.41
N PHE A 161 32.17 -6.50 -10.16
CA PHE A 161 32.24 -7.96 -10.17
C PHE A 161 31.74 -8.61 -8.87
N THR A 162 31.28 -7.84 -7.87
CA THR A 162 30.45 -8.35 -6.76
C THR A 162 29.02 -8.71 -7.23
N LEU A 163 28.86 -9.09 -8.50
CA LEU A 163 27.77 -9.95 -8.93
C LEU A 163 28.14 -11.37 -8.49
N LYS A 164 27.92 -11.63 -7.20
CA LYS A 164 27.74 -12.99 -6.68
C LYS A 164 26.84 -13.70 -7.68
N MET A 165 27.25 -14.87 -8.18
CA MET A 165 26.47 -15.73 -9.07
C MET A 165 25.05 -15.85 -8.51
N LYS A 166 24.13 -15.00 -8.96
CA LYS A 166 22.74 -15.00 -8.56
C LYS A 166 22.08 -15.94 -9.57
N SER A 167 22.10 -17.22 -9.20
CA SER A 167 21.26 -18.25 -9.79
C SER A 167 19.79 -17.90 -9.62
#